data_AF-A0A7Y9PH13-F1
#
_entry.id   AF-A0A7Y9PH13-F1
#
_cell.length_a   1.000
_cell.length_b   1.000
_cell.length_c   1.000
_cell.angle_alpha   90.00
_cell.angle_beta   90.00
_cell.angle_gamma   90.00
#
_symmetry.space_group_name_H-M   'P 1'
#
loop_
_entity.id
_entity.type
_entity.pdbx_description
1 polymer ?
#
loop_
_entity_poly.entity_id
_entity_poly.type
_entity_poly.pdbx_seq_one_letter_code
_entity_poly.pdbx_strand_id
1 'polypeptide(L)'
;MTLAMMDLDVRTPEVAVFVFLAIGAVALFGFLSVATWTGTRQQERESYYKAEMLKKIAEMGGERNPALEYLREQERIAAAKRIGGFRLGGLINIAVGLGVMILLHGLVDSNKVYLVGVIPLLVGAALTVYGFWMGPKAEA
;
A
#
# COMPACT_ATOMS: atom_id res chain seq x y z
N MET A 1 -32.96 -31.72 -18.30
CA MET A 1 -32.71 -30.27 -18.43
C MET A 1 -33.64 -29.56 -17.47
N THR A 2 -33.25 -29.45 -16.22
CA THR A 2 -33.92 -28.65 -15.20
C THR A 2 -32.79 -27.99 -14.41
N LEU A 3 -32.73 -26.67 -14.52
CA LEU A 3 -31.83 -25.82 -13.75
C LEU A 3 -32.04 -26.16 -12.26
N ALA A 4 -31.04 -26.79 -11.65
CA ALA A 4 -30.90 -26.74 -10.21
C ALA A 4 -30.68 -25.26 -9.88
N MET A 5 -31.72 -24.60 -9.36
CA MET A 5 -31.56 -23.34 -8.65
C MET A 5 -30.53 -23.61 -7.57
N MET A 6 -29.33 -23.10 -7.78
CA MET A 6 -28.29 -23.02 -6.79
C MET A 6 -28.76 -21.96 -5.79
N ASP A 7 -29.70 -22.34 -4.93
CA ASP A 7 -30.05 -21.58 -3.74
C ASP A 7 -28.80 -21.54 -2.87
N LEU A 8 -28.01 -20.48 -3.05
CA LEU A 8 -26.88 -20.14 -2.21
C LEU A 8 -27.46 -19.80 -0.82
N ASP A 9 -27.66 -20.81 0.01
CA ASP A 9 -28.04 -20.61 1.40
C ASP A 9 -26.84 -19.99 2.13
N VAL A 10 -26.85 -18.66 2.23
CA VAL A 10 -25.84 -17.85 2.93
C VAL A 10 -25.71 -18.24 4.40
N ARG A 11 -26.66 -19.03 4.94
CA ARG A 11 -26.59 -19.60 6.29
C ARG A 11 -25.50 -20.66 6.43
N THR A 12 -25.03 -21.27 5.35
CA THR A 12 -23.88 -22.18 5.41
C THR A 12 -22.59 -21.38 5.60
N PRO A 13 -21.77 -21.69 6.62
CA PRO A 13 -20.56 -20.91 6.94
C PRO A 13 -19.59 -20.79 5.75
N GLU A 14 -19.50 -21.83 4.93
CA GLU A 14 -18.63 -21.89 3.76
C GLU A 14 -19.04 -20.86 2.68
N VAL A 15 -20.34 -20.77 2.39
CA VAL A 15 -20.88 -19.82 1.41
C VAL A 15 -20.75 -18.38 1.93
N ALA A 16 -20.99 -18.15 3.22
CA ALA A 16 -20.83 -16.84 3.84
C ALA A 16 -19.39 -16.32 3.74
N VAL A 17 -18.39 -17.16 4.06
CA VAL A 17 -16.97 -16.80 3.96
C VAL A 17 -16.57 -16.54 2.50
N PHE A 18 -17.02 -17.39 1.57
CA PHE A 18 -16.74 -17.21 0.15
C PHE A 18 -17.29 -15.88 -0.37
N VAL A 19 -18.54 -15.54 -0.05
CA VAL A 19 -19.18 -14.28 -0.45
C VAL A 19 -18.46 -13.08 0.18
N PHE A 20 -18.11 -13.15 1.46
CA PHE A 20 -17.34 -12.10 2.13
C PHE A 20 -16.00 -11.83 1.44
N LEU A 21 -15.23 -12.88 1.14
CA LEU A 21 -13.94 -12.75 0.45
C LEU A 21 -14.11 -12.23 -0.99
N ALA A 22 -15.13 -12.67 -1.71
CA ALA A 22 -15.42 -12.20 -3.05
C ALA A 22 -15.76 -10.70 -3.06
N ILE A 23 -16.64 -10.25 -2.17
CA ILE A 23 -16.99 -8.83 -2.04
C ILE A 23 -15.77 -8.01 -1.62
N GLY A 24 -15.00 -8.49 -0.64
CA GLY A 24 -13.77 -7.83 -0.19
C GLY A 24 -12.74 -7.70 -1.30
N ALA A 25 -12.55 -8.74 -2.12
CA ALA A 25 -11.65 -8.70 -3.26
C ALA A 25 -12.13 -7.68 -4.31
N VAL A 26 -13.40 -7.71 -4.70
CA VAL A 26 -13.96 -6.77 -5.68
C VAL A 26 -13.85 -5.32 -5.18
N ALA A 27 -14.17 -5.07 -3.92
CA ALA A 27 -14.04 -3.74 -3.31
C ALA A 27 -12.58 -3.26 -3.28
N LEU A 28 -11.64 -4.11 -2.84
CA LEU A 28 -10.23 -3.79 -2.77
C LEU A 28 -9.64 -3.51 -4.16
N PHE A 29 -9.85 -4.39 -5.13
CA PHE A 29 -9.32 -4.23 -6.48
C PHE A 29 -9.99 -3.07 -7.22
N GLY A 30 -11.30 -2.84 -7.02
CA GLY A 30 -12.01 -1.67 -7.53
C GLY A 30 -11.42 -0.37 -7.00
N PHE A 31 -11.21 -0.29 -5.68
CA PHE A 31 -10.55 0.87 -5.06
C PHE A 31 -9.13 1.09 -5.60
N LEU A 32 -8.31 0.04 -5.66
CA LEU A 32 -6.94 0.12 -6.17
C LEU A 32 -6.89 0.56 -7.64
N SER A 33 -7.82 0.09 -8.47
CA SER A 33 -7.94 0.51 -9.86
C SER A 33 -8.19 2.01 -9.97
N VAL A 34 -9.15 2.55 -9.20
CA VAL A 34 -9.45 4.00 -9.20
C VAL A 34 -8.29 4.80 -8.61
N ALA A 35 -7.69 4.33 -7.52
CA ALA A 35 -6.56 4.99 -6.88
C ALA A 35 -5.32 5.07 -7.80
N THR A 36 -5.05 4.02 -8.58
CA THR A 36 -3.94 4.03 -9.55
C THR A 36 -4.26 4.89 -10.76
N TRP A 37 -5.47 4.81 -11.33
CA TRP A 37 -5.87 5.61 -12.48
C TRP A 37 -5.86 7.13 -12.22
N THR A 38 -6.29 7.54 -11.03
CA THR A 38 -6.26 8.97 -10.65
C THR A 38 -4.83 9.48 -10.50
N GLY A 39 -3.90 8.66 -9.98
CA GLY A 39 -2.50 9.02 -9.83
C GLY A 39 -1.71 9.08 -11.14
N THR A 40 -1.96 8.16 -12.09
CA THR A 40 -1.18 8.08 -13.33
C THR A 40 -1.37 9.29 -14.23
N ARG A 41 -2.59 9.83 -14.32
CA ARG A 41 -2.88 11.04 -15.11
C ARG A 41 -2.17 12.28 -14.59
N GLN A 42 -2.00 12.39 -13.28
CA GLN A 42 -1.24 13.48 -12.69
C GLN A 42 0.27 13.30 -12.93
N GLN A 43 0.77 12.07 -12.81
CA GLN A 43 2.17 11.74 -13.11
C GLN A 43 2.57 12.01 -14.56
N GLU A 44 1.69 11.73 -15.53
CA GLU A 44 1.95 12.03 -16.95
C GLU A 44 2.26 13.52 -17.14
N ARG A 45 1.45 14.42 -16.54
CA ARG A 45 1.64 15.87 -16.63
C ARG A 45 2.91 16.32 -15.89
N GLU A 46 3.12 15.83 -14.68
CA GLU A 46 4.31 16.19 -13.89
C GLU A 46 5.60 15.74 -14.58
N SER A 47 5.60 14.57 -15.22
CA SER A 47 6.77 14.05 -15.94
C SER A 47 7.11 14.90 -17.17
N TYR A 48 6.10 15.32 -17.94
CA TYR A 48 6.28 16.19 -19.09
C TYR A 48 6.87 17.55 -18.68
N TYR A 49 6.27 18.21 -17.68
CA TYR A 49 6.78 19.51 -17.19
C TYR A 49 8.18 19.40 -16.58
N LYS A 50 8.48 18.31 -15.86
CA LYS A 50 9.82 18.04 -15.32
C LYS A 50 10.85 17.89 -16.44
N ALA A 51 10.53 17.13 -17.49
CA ALA A 51 11.43 16.95 -18.63
C ALA A 51 11.66 18.26 -19.40
N GLU A 52 10.61 19.05 -19.62
CA GLU A 52 10.72 20.34 -20.29
C GLU A 52 11.52 21.36 -19.48
N MET A 53 11.32 21.42 -18.15
CA MET A 53 12.17 22.22 -17.26
C MET A 53 13.63 21.77 -17.30
N LEU A 54 13.90 20.47 -17.23
CA LEU A 54 15.26 19.93 -17.32
C LEU A 54 15.95 20.39 -18.60
N LYS A 55 15.24 20.28 -19.73
CA LYS A 55 15.75 20.66 -21.04
C LYS A 55 16.09 22.15 -21.09
N LYS A 56 15.17 23.02 -20.68
CA LYS A 56 15.40 24.47 -20.64
C LYS A 56 16.59 24.84 -19.76
N ILE A 57 16.80 24.13 -18.66
CA ILE A 57 17.89 24.45 -17.73
C ILE A 57 19.23 23.87 -18.22
N ALA A 58 19.23 22.73 -18.91
CA ALA A 58 20.40 22.22 -19.61
C ALA A 58 20.84 23.16 -20.75
N GLU A 59 19.88 23.75 -21.46
CA GLU A 59 20.12 24.75 -22.52
C GLU A 59 20.64 26.09 -21.97
N MET A 60 20.31 26.47 -20.73
CA MET A 60 20.72 27.73 -20.11
C MET A 60 22.19 27.79 -19.64
N GLY A 61 22.94 26.67 -19.63
CA GLY A 61 24.40 26.59 -19.45
C GLY A 61 25.05 27.49 -18.38
N GLY A 62 25.50 26.91 -17.26
CA GLY A 62 26.27 27.63 -16.23
C GLY A 62 26.99 26.71 -15.22
N GLU A 63 28.08 27.21 -14.63
CA GLU A 63 29.02 26.47 -13.76
C GLU A 63 28.39 25.89 -12.48
N ARG A 64 27.25 26.46 -12.04
CA ARG A 64 26.43 25.96 -10.92
C ARG A 64 24.98 25.86 -11.39
N ASN A 65 24.51 24.64 -11.66
CA ASN A 65 23.19 24.42 -12.25
C ASN A 65 22.11 24.26 -11.15
N PRO A 66 21.27 25.29 -10.89
CA PRO A 66 20.25 25.25 -9.84
C PRO A 66 19.19 24.16 -10.07
N ALA A 67 19.02 23.64 -11.29
CA ALA A 67 18.13 22.50 -11.52
C ALA A 67 18.67 21.20 -10.95
N LEU A 68 19.98 20.96 -11.06
CA LEU A 68 20.56 19.74 -10.49
C LEU A 68 20.41 19.73 -8.97
N GLU A 69 20.53 20.89 -8.33
CA GLU A 69 20.32 21.05 -6.89
C GLU A 69 18.84 20.85 -6.52
N TYR A 70 17.92 21.44 -7.29
CA TYR A 70 16.48 21.18 -7.13
C TYR A 70 16.09 19.70 -7.31
N LEU A 71 16.65 19.01 -8.32
CA LEU A 71 16.38 17.59 -8.56
C LEU A 71 16.88 16.71 -7.41
N ARG A 72 18.12 16.95 -6.94
CA ARG A 72 18.68 16.23 -5.79
C ARG A 72 17.81 16.42 -4.55
N GLU A 73 17.27 17.61 -4.35
CA GLU A 73 16.38 17.87 -3.23
C GLU A 73 15.03 17.17 -3.39
N GLN A 74 14.45 17.16 -4.59
CA GLN A 74 13.22 16.39 -4.87
C GLN A 74 13.43 14.88 -4.66
N GLU A 75 14.57 14.34 -5.07
CA GLU A 75 14.93 12.94 -4.83
C GLU A 75 15.07 12.64 -3.33
N ARG A 76 15.71 13.55 -2.57
CA ARG A 76 15.79 13.44 -1.10
C ARG A 76 14.41 13.43 -0.45
N ILE A 77 13.53 14.36 -0.84
CA ILE A 77 12.16 14.44 -0.32
C ILE A 77 11.37 13.17 -0.68
N ALA A 78 11.47 12.69 -1.92
CA ALA A 78 10.78 11.49 -2.37
C ALA A 78 11.28 10.23 -1.63
N ALA A 79 12.60 10.10 -1.42
CA ALA A 79 13.18 9.02 -0.64
C ALA A 79 12.71 9.06 0.82
N ALA A 80 12.72 10.24 1.45
CA ALA A 80 12.22 10.42 2.81
C ALA A 80 10.72 10.06 2.93
N LYS A 81 9.90 10.50 1.97
CA LYS A 81 8.46 10.17 1.93
C LYS A 81 8.22 8.67 1.77
N ARG A 82 9.01 7.99 0.92
CA ARG A 82 8.91 6.54 0.70
C ARG A 82 9.19 5.76 1.99
N ILE A 83 10.23 6.14 2.72
CA ILE A 83 10.57 5.57 4.03
C ILE A 83 9.46 5.84 5.05
N GLY A 84 8.93 7.07 5.08
CA GLY A 84 7.77 7.42 5.91
C GLY A 84 6.56 6.54 5.63
N GLY A 85 6.31 6.21 4.35
CA GLY A 85 5.27 5.28 3.93
C GLY A 85 5.46 3.86 4.49
N PHE A 86 6.68 3.34 4.51
CA PHE A 86 6.96 2.02 5.11
C PHE A 86 6.73 1.99 6.62
N ARG A 87 7.06 3.07 7.35
CA ARG A 87 6.81 3.17 8.79
C ARG A 87 5.33 3.16 9.11
N LEU A 88 4.56 4.02 8.44
CA LEU A 88 3.12 4.12 8.65
C LEU A 88 2.40 2.84 8.21
N GLY A 89 2.74 2.33 7.02
CA GLY A 89 2.16 1.09 6.48
C GLY A 89 2.46 -0.12 7.37
N GLY A 90 3.68 -0.21 7.92
CA GLY A 90 4.04 -1.27 8.86
C GLY A 90 3.21 -1.24 10.14
N LEU A 91 3.05 -0.05 10.76
CA LEU A 91 2.22 0.11 11.96
C LEU A 91 0.74 -0.23 11.72
N ILE A 92 0.19 0.20 10.59
CA ILE A 92 -1.19 -0.15 10.19
C ILE A 92 -1.33 -1.67 10.09
N ASN A 93 -0.37 -2.35 9.45
CA ASN A 93 -0.46 -3.79 9.22
C ASN A 93 -0.28 -4.62 10.51
N ILE A 94 0.54 -4.14 11.46
CA ILE A 94 0.62 -4.71 12.83
C ILE A 94 -0.75 -4.61 13.51
N ALA A 95 -1.37 -3.43 13.48
CA ALA A 95 -2.68 -3.22 14.08
C ALA A 95 -3.76 -4.11 13.44
N VAL A 96 -3.75 -4.24 12.12
CA VAL A 96 -4.65 -5.15 11.38
C VAL A 96 -4.42 -6.60 11.80
N GLY A 97 -3.17 -7.06 11.89
CA GLY A 97 -2.88 -8.43 12.29
C GLY A 97 -3.33 -8.76 13.71
N LEU A 98 -3.13 -7.85 14.67
CA LEU A 98 -3.65 -7.99 16.02
C LEU A 98 -5.19 -7.99 16.04
N GLY A 99 -5.82 -7.08 15.29
CA GLY A 99 -7.28 -7.03 15.18
C GLY A 99 -7.87 -8.31 14.63
N VAL A 100 -7.27 -8.87 13.57
CA VAL A 100 -7.68 -10.14 12.97
C VAL A 100 -7.51 -11.30 13.96
N MET A 101 -6.39 -11.36 14.70
CA MET A 101 -6.20 -12.38 15.74
C MET A 101 -7.27 -12.31 16.81
N ILE A 102 -7.49 -11.13 17.40
CA ILE A 102 -8.46 -10.95 18.50
C ILE A 102 -9.88 -11.29 18.03
N LEU A 103 -10.26 -10.80 16.85
CA LEU A 103 -11.59 -11.02 16.28
C LEU A 103 -11.85 -12.51 16.02
N LEU A 104 -10.90 -13.19 15.35
CA LEU A 104 -11.07 -14.60 15.02
C LEU A 104 -10.99 -15.51 16.24
N HIS A 105 -10.20 -15.14 17.26
CA HIS A 105 -10.16 -15.86 18.53
C HIS A 105 -11.51 -15.81 19.26
N GLY A 106 -12.25 -14.70 19.16
CA GLY A 106 -13.57 -14.56 19.77
C GLY A 106 -14.74 -15.12 18.94
N LEU A 107 -14.60 -15.24 17.61
CA LEU A 107 -15.68 -15.66 16.71
C LEU A 107 -15.66 -17.13 16.31
N VAL A 108 -14.50 -17.79 16.35
CA VAL A 108 -14.33 -19.15 15.79
C VAL A 108 -13.72 -20.07 16.85
N ASP A 109 -14.49 -21.06 17.31
CA ASP A 109 -14.05 -22.06 18.30
C ASP A 109 -12.93 -23.00 17.78
N SER A 110 -12.63 -22.95 16.48
CA SER A 110 -11.51 -23.69 15.90
C SER A 110 -10.18 -23.11 16.39
N ASN A 111 -9.43 -23.95 17.12
CA ASN A 111 -8.36 -23.58 18.03
C ASN A 111 -7.12 -22.91 17.39
N LYS A 112 -7.13 -22.62 16.08
CA LYS A 112 -5.96 -22.10 15.34
C LYS A 112 -6.25 -21.08 14.23
N VAL A 113 -7.51 -20.79 13.91
CA VAL A 113 -7.85 -19.91 12.76
C VAL A 113 -7.34 -18.49 12.96
N TYR A 114 -7.30 -18.02 14.21
CA TYR A 114 -6.77 -16.70 14.56
C TYR A 114 -5.29 -16.49 14.15
N LEU A 115 -4.51 -17.56 13.97
CA LEU A 115 -3.11 -17.47 13.56
C LEU A 115 -2.92 -16.89 12.16
N VAL A 116 -3.97 -16.80 11.34
CA VAL A 116 -3.89 -16.10 10.05
C VAL A 116 -3.51 -14.63 10.22
N GLY A 117 -3.85 -14.01 11.37
CA GLY A 117 -3.43 -12.65 11.71
C GLY A 117 -1.93 -12.50 11.93
N VAL A 118 -1.18 -13.59 12.12
CA VAL A 118 0.30 -13.56 12.23
C VAL A 118 0.91 -13.04 10.92
N ILE A 119 0.30 -13.37 9.78
CA ILE A 119 0.81 -12.98 8.46
C ILE A 119 0.89 -11.46 8.32
N PRO A 120 -0.22 -10.69 8.42
CA PRO A 120 -0.15 -9.23 8.36
C PRO A 120 0.68 -8.63 9.51
N LEU A 121 0.68 -9.24 10.70
CA LEU A 121 1.52 -8.78 11.81
C LEU A 121 3.01 -8.84 11.48
N LEU A 122 3.49 -9.97 10.93
CA LEU A 122 4.89 -10.15 10.53
C LEU A 122 5.27 -9.25 9.35
N VAL A 123 4.40 -9.12 8.36
CA VAL A 123 4.62 -8.18 7.25
C VAL A 123 4.72 -6.74 7.77
N GLY A 124 3.84 -6.37 8.70
CA GLY A 124 3.90 -5.07 9.36
C GLY A 124 5.20 -4.85 10.12
N ALA A 125 5.62 -5.83 10.93
CA ALA A 125 6.88 -5.79 11.66
C ALA A 125 8.07 -5.63 10.71
N ALA A 126 8.12 -6.38 9.60
CA ALA A 126 9.18 -6.27 8.61
C ALA A 126 9.24 -4.87 7.97
N LEU A 127 8.08 -4.30 7.59
CA LEU A 127 7.99 -2.95 7.03
C LEU A 127 8.42 -1.88 8.04
N THR A 128 8.01 -2.02 9.31
CA THR A 128 8.39 -1.11 10.39
C THR A 128 9.90 -1.18 10.64
N VAL A 129 10.48 -2.37 10.76
CA VAL A 129 11.92 -2.56 10.94
C VAL A 129 12.70 -1.95 9.77
N TYR A 130 12.28 -2.22 8.54
CA TYR A 130 12.91 -1.64 7.35
C TYR A 130 12.82 -0.11 7.35
N GLY A 131 11.66 0.46 7.66
CA GLY A 131 11.45 1.91 7.71
C GLY A 131 12.23 2.61 8.82
N PHE A 132 12.43 1.97 9.97
CA PHE A 132 13.27 2.52 11.04
C PHE A 132 14.75 2.39 10.74
N TRP A 133 15.18 1.26 10.15
CA TRP A 133 16.61 1.00 9.93
C TRP A 133 17.18 1.73 8.72
N MET A 134 16.41 1.84 7.63
CA MET A 134 16.81 2.56 6.41
C MET A 134 16.38 4.03 6.40
N GLY A 135 15.80 4.53 7.51
CA GLY A 135 15.53 5.95 7.64
C GLY A 135 16.83 6.75 7.52
N PRO A 136 16.84 7.90 6.81
CA PRO A 136 17.99 8.79 6.84
C PRO A 136 18.27 9.09 8.31
N LYS A 137 19.43 8.65 8.80
CA LYS A 137 19.93 9.07 10.11
C LYS A 137 19.94 10.59 10.03
N ALA A 138 19.17 11.25 10.89
CA ALA A 138 19.29 12.68 11.04
C ALA A 138 20.75 12.92 11.44
N GLU A 139 21.56 13.37 10.49
CA GLU A 139 22.85 13.96 10.81
C GLU A 139 22.50 15.21 11.62
N ALA A 140 22.67 15.07 12.94
CA ALA A 140 22.55 16.14 13.91
C ALA A 140 23.89 16.88 14.00
#